data_AF-A0A7S2JSF3-F1
#
_entry.id   AF-A0A7S2JSF3-F1
#
_cell.length_a   1.000
_cell.length_b   1.000
_cell.length_c   1.000
_cell.angle_alpha   90.00
_cell.angle_beta   90.00
_cell.angle_gamma   90.00
#
_symmetry.space_group_name_H-M   'P 1'
#
loop_
_entity.id
_entity.type
_entity.pdbx_description
1 polymer ?
#
loop_
_entity_poly.entity_id
_entity_poly.type
_entity_poly.pdbx_seq_one_letter_code
_entity_poly.pdbx_strand_id
1 'polypeptide(L)'
;MRAVNGYRLSVVESHQETKADTSGTAKAISASLAKLTAESDFGPERIERVRDPPAQLAGGGPSHAGVSPVPESALQGHAFHTYSLTSADGDVEFQFRHNVVGRSTYAEGTVDAAIFLARRVAACAQKRVYDMVDVLKAGEM
;
A
#
# COMPACT_ATOMS: atom_id res chain seq x y z
N MET A 1 1.93 -8.34 25.54
CA MET A 1 3.07 -8.49 24.62
C MET A 1 2.61 -8.05 23.24
N ARG A 2 3.17 -6.98 22.67
CA ARG A 2 2.99 -6.69 21.23
C ARG A 2 4.08 -7.49 20.50
N ALA A 3 3.70 -8.38 19.59
CA ALA A 3 4.61 -9.39 19.02
C ALA A 3 5.84 -8.80 18.29
N VAL A 4 5.74 -7.57 17.78
CA VAL A 4 6.80 -6.89 17.02
C VAL A 4 7.25 -5.56 17.66
N ASN A 5 7.02 -5.37 18.95
CA ASN A 5 7.51 -4.18 19.66
C ASN A 5 9.04 -4.13 19.60
N GLY A 6 9.61 -2.96 19.28
CA GLY A 6 11.06 -2.76 19.13
C GLY A 6 11.62 -3.19 17.77
N TYR A 7 10.78 -3.65 16.84
CA TYR A 7 11.21 -3.90 15.47
C TYR A 7 11.40 -2.56 14.73
N ARG A 8 12.37 -2.51 13.82
CA ARG A 8 12.60 -1.37 12.94
C ARG A 8 11.69 -1.44 11.73
N LEU A 9 10.95 -0.37 11.46
CA LEU A 9 10.13 -0.19 10.26
C LEU A 9 10.95 0.43 9.13
N SER A 10 10.87 -0.16 7.94
CA SER A 10 11.31 0.43 6.68
C SER A 10 10.13 0.43 5.69
N VAL A 11 9.94 1.54 4.99
CA VAL A 11 8.87 1.69 4.00
C VAL A 11 9.44 2.29 2.73
N VAL A 12 9.25 1.57 1.62
CA VAL A 12 9.72 1.98 0.30
C VAL A 12 8.56 1.89 -0.68
N GLU A 13 8.32 2.95 -1.43
CA GLU A 13 7.28 3.00 -2.47
C GLU A 13 7.83 3.41 -3.85
N SER A 14 7.25 2.83 -4.89
CA SER A 14 7.49 3.20 -6.28
C SER A 14 6.19 3.62 -6.95
N HIS A 15 6.23 4.78 -7.59
CA HIS A 15 5.18 5.38 -8.41
C HIS A 15 5.85 6.10 -9.59
N GLN A 16 5.06 6.65 -10.51
CA GLN A 16 5.57 7.42 -11.66
C GLN A 16 6.52 8.55 -11.23
N GLU A 17 7.51 8.86 -12.06
CA GLU A 17 8.52 9.90 -11.83
C GLU A 17 7.90 11.26 -11.44
N THR A 18 6.78 11.61 -12.06
CA THR A 18 6.07 12.88 -11.84
C THR A 18 5.31 12.94 -10.52
N LYS A 19 5.18 11.81 -9.79
CA LYS A 19 4.47 11.77 -8.52
C LYS A 19 5.35 12.28 -7.38
N ALA A 20 5.19 13.56 -7.06
CA ALA A 20 5.96 14.24 -6.04
C ALA A 20 5.63 13.79 -4.61
N ASP A 21 4.38 13.45 -4.32
CA ASP A 21 3.91 13.16 -2.98
C ASP A 21 3.96 11.66 -2.63
N THR A 22 4.10 11.38 -1.34
CA THR A 22 4.00 10.03 -0.79
C THR A 22 2.55 9.56 -0.81
N SER A 23 2.33 8.32 -1.23
CA SER A 23 0.99 7.71 -1.29
C SER A 23 0.22 7.84 0.02
N GLY A 24 -1.05 8.25 -0.05
CA GLY A 24 -1.94 8.26 1.12
C GLY A 24 -2.06 6.88 1.77
N THR A 25 -2.07 5.81 0.96
CA THR A 25 -2.06 4.43 1.43
C THR A 25 -0.78 4.11 2.21
N ALA A 26 0.39 4.54 1.71
CA ALA A 26 1.66 4.34 2.40
C ALA A 26 1.68 5.04 3.76
N LYS A 27 1.20 6.29 3.82
CA LYS A 27 1.10 7.07 5.07
C LYS A 27 0.19 6.39 6.10
N ALA A 28 -0.96 5.88 5.68
CA ALA A 28 -1.91 5.24 6.59
C ALA A 28 -1.39 3.91 7.14
N ILE A 29 -0.77 3.09 6.29
CA ILE A 29 -0.19 1.81 6.69
C ILE A 29 1.05 2.01 7.55
N SER A 30 1.97 2.90 7.16
CA SER A 30 3.18 3.18 7.96
C SER A 30 2.83 3.70 9.34
N ALA A 31 1.85 4.61 9.46
CA ALA A 31 1.38 5.10 10.75
C ALA A 31 0.79 3.99 11.63
N SER A 32 0.15 2.99 11.02
CA SER A 32 -0.38 1.82 11.74
C SER A 32 0.74 0.88 12.20
N LEU A 33 1.72 0.61 11.34
CA LEU A 33 2.88 -0.22 11.65
C LEU A 33 3.79 0.41 12.70
N ALA A 34 4.04 1.71 12.61
CA ALA A 34 4.83 2.47 13.59
C ALA A 34 4.25 2.35 15.01
N LYS A 35 2.91 2.40 15.14
CA LYS A 35 2.23 2.16 16.42
C LYS A 35 2.43 0.73 16.92
N LEU A 36 2.44 -0.25 16.01
CA LEU A 36 2.61 -1.66 16.36
C LEU A 36 4.04 -1.97 16.83
N THR A 37 5.04 -1.37 16.17
CA THR A 37 6.47 -1.51 16.53
C THR A 37 6.90 -0.60 17.67
N ALA A 38 6.06 0.35 18.07
CA ALA A 38 6.38 1.42 19.02
C ALA A 38 7.49 2.38 18.54
N GLU A 39 7.66 2.50 17.22
CA GLU A 39 8.58 3.44 16.59
C GLU A 39 7.90 4.81 16.43
N SER A 40 7.84 5.57 17.52
CA SER A 40 7.07 6.82 17.60
C SER A 40 7.57 7.96 16.72
N ASP A 41 8.80 7.87 16.24
CA ASP A 41 9.47 8.85 15.37
C ASP A 41 9.36 8.49 13.88
N PHE A 42 8.61 7.44 13.53
CA PHE A 42 8.38 7.12 12.12
C PHE A 42 7.31 8.05 11.51
N GLY A 43 7.74 9.01 10.69
CA GLY A 43 6.87 9.89 9.93
C GLY A 43 6.95 9.69 8.40
N PRO A 44 6.09 10.38 7.62
CA PRO A 44 6.05 10.28 6.16
C PRO A 44 7.37 10.63 5.45
N GLU A 45 8.20 11.48 6.07
CA GLU A 45 9.53 11.87 5.60
C GLU A 45 10.55 10.72 5.58
N ARG A 46 10.30 9.66 6.36
CA ARG A 46 11.11 8.44 6.39
C ARG A 46 10.68 7.40 5.37
N ILE A 47 9.63 7.67 4.59
CA ILE A 47 9.20 6.81 3.49
C ILE A 47 10.11 7.07 2.29
N GLU A 48 10.83 6.04 1.85
CA GLU A 48 11.68 6.11 0.68
C GLU A 48 10.84 6.08 -0.60
N ARG A 49 11.10 7.02 -1.50
CA ARG A 49 10.37 7.20 -2.75
C ARG A 49 11.28 6.85 -3.92
N VAL A 50 11.03 5.71 -4.55
CA VAL A 50 11.71 5.32 -5.78
C VAL A 50 10.94 5.93 -6.96
N ARG A 51 11.59 6.82 -7.69
CA ARG A 51 11.03 7.57 -8.84
C ARG A 51 11.88 7.45 -10.09
N ASP A 52 13.17 7.14 -9.92
CA ASP A 52 14.13 6.97 -11.00
C ASP A 52 13.86 5.66 -11.77
N PRO A 53 13.53 5.70 -13.08
CA PRO A 53 13.13 4.51 -13.83
C PRO A 53 14.15 3.36 -13.81
N PRO A 54 15.47 3.59 -13.96
CA PRO A 54 16.48 2.54 -13.76
C PRO A 54 16.38 1.84 -12.40
N ALA A 55 16.21 2.59 -11.30
CA ALA A 55 16.03 2.00 -9.97
C ALA A 55 14.70 1.23 -9.84
N GLN A 56 13.63 1.70 -10.49
CA GLN A 56 12.34 1.01 -10.52
C GLN A 56 12.39 -0.32 -11.26
N LEU A 57 13.08 -0.36 -12.42
CA LEU A 57 13.29 -1.56 -13.21
C LEU A 57 14.18 -2.57 -12.47
N ALA A 58 15.26 -2.10 -11.84
CA ALA A 58 16.17 -2.96 -11.08
C ALA A 58 15.50 -3.55 -9.83
N GLY A 59 14.73 -2.73 -9.10
CA GLY A 59 14.12 -3.09 -7.83
C GLY A 59 15.17 -3.53 -6.78
N GLY A 60 14.70 -4.25 -5.77
CA GLY A 60 15.53 -4.79 -4.68
C GLY A 60 16.39 -6.01 -5.05
N GLY A 61 16.41 -6.43 -6.32
CA GLY A 61 17.13 -7.63 -6.75
C GLY A 61 16.76 -8.89 -5.95
N PRO A 62 17.71 -9.83 -5.77
CA PRO A 62 17.46 -11.14 -5.13
C PRO A 62 17.27 -11.07 -3.61
N SER A 63 17.67 -9.97 -2.95
CA SER A 63 17.42 -9.79 -1.52
C SER A 63 15.98 -9.41 -1.21
N HIS A 64 15.21 -9.01 -2.24
CA HIS A 64 13.89 -8.43 -2.07
C HIS A 64 13.90 -7.24 -1.07
N ALA A 65 15.02 -6.56 -0.86
CA ALA A 65 15.09 -5.37 -0.01
C ALA A 65 14.75 -4.13 -0.84
N GLY A 66 13.81 -3.30 -0.38
CA GLY A 66 13.30 -2.17 -1.16
C GLY A 66 12.10 -2.52 -2.05
N VAL A 67 11.92 -1.82 -3.17
CA VAL A 67 10.76 -2.05 -4.05
C VAL A 67 10.90 -3.31 -4.90
N SER A 68 9.78 -3.93 -5.25
CA SER A 68 9.79 -4.99 -6.27
C SER A 68 10.18 -4.41 -7.64
N PRO A 69 10.84 -5.18 -8.51
CA PRO A 69 11.12 -4.77 -9.89
C PRO A 69 9.83 -4.42 -10.62
N VAL A 70 9.75 -3.20 -11.14
CA VAL A 70 8.60 -2.71 -11.90
C VAL A 70 8.75 -3.18 -13.36
N PRO A 71 7.74 -3.83 -13.97
CA PRO A 71 7.78 -4.13 -15.40
C PRO A 71 7.93 -2.85 -16.23
N GLU A 72 8.73 -2.88 -17.30
CA GLU A 72 8.96 -1.71 -18.15
C GLU A 72 7.65 -1.11 -18.69
N SER A 73 6.70 -1.97 -19.09
CA SER A 73 5.37 -1.57 -19.55
C SER A 73 4.52 -0.87 -18.48
N ALA A 74 4.89 -0.99 -17.21
CA ALA A 74 4.17 -0.44 -16.06
C ALA A 74 4.81 0.84 -15.49
N LEU A 75 5.95 1.32 -16.01
CA LEU A 75 6.64 2.51 -15.48
C LEU A 75 5.73 3.74 -15.43
N GLN A 76 4.88 3.91 -16.44
CA GLN A 76 3.91 5.02 -16.53
C GLN A 76 2.62 4.78 -15.74
N GLY A 77 2.48 3.65 -15.07
CA GLY A 77 1.22 3.16 -14.50
C GLY A 77 1.45 2.06 -13.49
N HIS A 78 2.01 2.39 -12.32
CA HIS A 78 2.16 1.43 -11.22
C HIS A 78 2.03 2.11 -9.85
N ALA A 79 1.82 1.28 -8.83
CA ALA A 79 1.86 1.67 -7.43
C ALA A 79 2.37 0.48 -6.60
N PHE A 80 3.68 0.46 -6.33
CA PHE A 80 4.35 -0.64 -5.63
C PHE A 80 4.77 -0.16 -4.24
N HIS A 81 4.49 -0.95 -3.21
CA HIS A 81 4.84 -0.59 -1.84
C HIS A 81 5.39 -1.81 -1.12
N THR A 82 6.47 -1.60 -0.38
CA THR A 82 7.10 -2.61 0.48
C THR A 82 7.22 -2.04 1.89
N TYR A 83 6.75 -2.82 2.88
CA TYR A 83 6.84 -2.51 4.30
C TYR A 83 7.62 -3.64 4.97
N SER A 84 8.80 -3.34 5.53
CA SER A 84 9.65 -4.30 6.23
C SER A 84 9.67 -3.99 7.74
N LEU A 85 9.49 -5.02 8.56
CA LEU A 85 9.70 -4.98 10.01
C LEU A 85 10.87 -5.91 10.34
N THR A 86 11.95 -5.38 10.88
CA THR A 86 13.15 -6.17 11.21
C THR A 86 13.37 -6.18 12.73
N SER A 87 13.63 -7.35 13.32
CA SER A 87 13.94 -7.46 14.74
C SER A 87 15.22 -6.70 15.11
N ALA A 88 15.38 -6.37 16.40
CA ALA A 88 16.52 -5.57 16.86
C ALA A 88 17.89 -6.24 16.63
N ASP A 89 17.92 -7.57 16.65
CA ASP A 89 19.09 -8.41 16.34
C ASP A 89 19.26 -8.68 14.84
N GLY A 90 18.25 -8.38 14.02
CA GLY A 90 18.28 -8.55 12.57
C GLY A 90 17.90 -9.94 12.06
N ASP A 91 17.63 -10.90 12.94
CA ASP A 91 17.41 -12.31 12.57
C ASP A 91 16.00 -12.59 12.02
N VAL A 92 15.04 -11.70 12.27
CA VAL A 92 13.65 -11.85 11.84
C VAL A 92 13.22 -10.66 10.99
N GLU A 93 12.72 -10.93 9.79
CA GLU A 93 12.06 -9.95 8.93
C GLU A 93 10.62 -10.38 8.59
N PHE A 94 9.68 -9.44 8.78
CA PHE A 94 8.36 -9.51 8.14
C PHE A 94 8.31 -8.51 7.00
N GLN A 95 7.90 -8.95 5.81
CA GLN A 95 7.72 -8.07 4.67
C GLN A 95 6.30 -8.17 4.11
N PHE A 96 5.66 -7.01 3.93
CA PHE A 96 4.36 -6.88 3.29
C PHE A 96 4.50 -6.11 1.99
N ARG A 97 3.83 -6.57 0.93
CA ARG A 97 3.84 -5.93 -0.37
C ARG A 97 2.46 -5.86 -0.98
N HIS A 98 2.19 -4.77 -1.68
CA HIS A 98 1.13 -4.70 -2.67
C HIS A 98 1.65 -3.96 -3.90
N ASN A 99 1.51 -4.60 -5.05
CA ASN A 99 2.06 -4.12 -6.31
C ASN A 99 0.92 -4.04 -7.32
N VAL A 100 0.54 -2.83 -7.67
CA VAL A 100 -0.49 -2.58 -8.68
C VAL A 100 0.20 -2.22 -9.99
N VAL A 101 -0.14 -2.96 -11.05
CA VAL A 101 0.22 -2.64 -12.43
C VAL A 101 -1.01 -2.12 -13.16
N GLY A 102 -0.85 -1.00 -13.85
CA GLY A 102 -1.92 -0.37 -14.62
C GLY A 102 -3.02 0.18 -13.71
N ARG A 103 -4.27 0.01 -14.15
CA ARG A 103 -5.45 0.62 -13.54
C ARG A 103 -6.63 -0.34 -13.32
N SER A 104 -6.45 -1.64 -13.64
CA SER A 104 -7.54 -2.62 -13.62
C SER A 104 -8.21 -2.71 -12.26
N THR A 105 -7.42 -2.82 -11.18
CA THR A 105 -7.96 -2.92 -9.81
C THR A 105 -8.85 -1.73 -9.43
N TYR A 106 -8.56 -0.53 -9.95
CA TYR A 106 -9.39 0.65 -9.71
C TYR A 106 -10.67 0.62 -10.53
N ALA A 107 -10.61 0.11 -11.77
CA ALA A 107 -11.79 -0.06 -12.62
C ALA A 107 -12.73 -1.11 -12.03
N GLU A 108 -12.20 -2.27 -11.64
CA GLU A 108 -12.96 -3.37 -11.02
C GLU A 108 -13.62 -2.90 -9.71
N GLY A 109 -12.85 -2.30 -8.79
CA GLY A 109 -13.42 -1.79 -7.55
C GLY A 109 -14.48 -0.69 -7.75
N THR A 110 -14.39 0.08 -8.85
CA THR A 110 -15.43 1.05 -9.21
C THR A 110 -16.71 0.35 -9.69
N VAL A 111 -16.60 -0.74 -10.46
CA VAL A 111 -17.74 -1.55 -10.87
C VAL A 111 -18.41 -2.17 -9.65
N ASP A 112 -17.64 -2.75 -8.73
CA ASP A 112 -18.15 -3.33 -7.48
C ASP A 112 -18.89 -2.28 -6.65
N ALA A 113 -18.33 -1.08 -6.52
CA ALA A 113 -18.95 0.03 -5.81
C ALA A 113 -20.27 0.47 -6.46
N ALA A 114 -20.35 0.49 -7.80
CA ALA A 114 -21.55 0.83 -8.53
C ALA A 114 -22.65 -0.23 -8.32
N ILE A 115 -22.31 -1.52 -8.37
CA ILE A 115 -23.22 -2.63 -8.08
C ILE A 115 -23.73 -2.55 -6.64
N PHE A 116 -22.81 -2.36 -5.68
CA PHE A 116 -23.15 -2.17 -4.28
C PHE A 116 -24.14 -1.01 -4.10
N LEU A 117 -23.86 0.15 -4.68
CA LEU A 117 -24.68 1.35 -4.54
C LEU A 117 -26.06 1.15 -5.18
N ALA A 118 -26.13 0.53 -6.35
CA ALA A 118 -27.40 0.21 -7.02
C ALA A 118 -28.30 -0.66 -6.12
N ARG A 119 -27.72 -1.65 -5.42
CA ARG A 119 -28.47 -2.47 -4.45
C ARG A 119 -28.95 -1.65 -3.25
N ARG A 120 -28.12 -0.74 -2.70
CA ARG A 120 -28.54 0.15 -1.60
C ARG A 120 -29.69 1.06 -1.99
N VAL A 121 -29.71 1.53 -3.24
CA VAL A 121 -30.81 2.32 -3.80
C VAL A 121 -32.07 1.46 -3.95
N ALA A 122 -31.97 0.27 -4.54
CA ALA A 122 -33.10 -0.65 -4.72
C ALA A 122 -33.73 -1.09 -3.39
N ALA A 123 -32.92 -1.24 -2.35
CA ALA A 123 -33.37 -1.57 -1.00
C ALA A 123 -33.90 -0.35 -0.21
N CYS A 124 -33.97 0.84 -0.83
CA CYS A 124 -34.35 2.09 -0.17
C CYS A 124 -33.58 2.36 1.13
N ALA A 125 -32.29 1.99 1.17
CA ALA A 125 -31.48 2.07 2.39
C ALA A 125 -31.41 3.50 2.94
N GLN A 126 -31.50 3.65 4.27
CA GLN A 126 -31.49 4.97 4.91
C GLN A 126 -30.14 5.69 4.80
N LYS A 127 -29.03 4.95 4.91
CA LYS A 127 -27.67 5.49 4.73
C LYS A 127 -27.49 5.93 3.26
N ARG A 128 -26.91 7.11 3.05
CA ARG A 128 -26.78 7.75 1.71
C ARG A 128 -25.35 7.92 1.23
N VAL A 129 -24.38 8.06 2.15
CA VAL A 129 -22.97 8.21 1.83
C VAL A 129 -22.24 6.96 2.30
N TYR A 130 -21.45 6.37 1.41
CA TYR A 130 -20.73 5.12 1.63
C TYR A 130 -19.27 5.28 1.22
N ASP A 131 -18.41 4.43 1.76
CA ASP A 131 -17.00 4.31 1.38
C ASP A 131 -16.66 2.88 0.93
N MET A 132 -15.38 2.62 0.64
CA MET A 132 -14.95 1.29 0.21
C MET A 132 -14.92 0.25 1.35
N VAL A 133 -14.91 0.68 2.61
CA VAL A 133 -15.04 -0.24 3.74
C VAL A 133 -16.47 -0.79 3.81
N ASP A 134 -17.48 0.04 3.51
CA ASP A 134 -18.86 -0.41 3.38
C ASP A 134 -19.03 -1.44 2.25
N VAL A 135 -18.42 -1.18 1.08
CA VAL A 135 -18.45 -2.11 -0.07
C VAL A 135 -17.80 -3.44 0.31
N LEU A 136 -16.59 -3.42 0.89
CA LEU A 136 -15.87 -4.62 1.31
C LEU A 136 -16.63 -5.44 2.35
N LYS A 137 -17.28 -4.77 3.33
CA LYS A 137 -18.07 -5.44 4.37
C LYS A 137 -19.32 -6.11 3.86
N ALA A 138 -19.88 -5.64 2.74
CA ALA A 138 -21.00 -6.33 2.13
C ALA A 138 -20.61 -7.73 1.69
N GLY A 139 -19.33 -7.96 1.34
CA GLY A 139 -18.83 -9.27 0.89
C GLY A 139 -19.44 -9.74 -0.42
N GLU A 140 -20.17 -8.85 -1.09
CA GLU A 140 -20.87 -9.14 -2.33
C GLU A 140 -20.05 -8.57 -3.49
N MET A 141 -19.36 -9.46 -4.20
CA MET A 141 -18.88 -9.23 -5.57
C MET A 141 -20.03 -9.55 -6.53
#